data_AF-A0A940CZ37-F1
#
_entry.id   AF-A0A940CZ37-F1
#
_cell.length_a   1.000
_cell.length_b   1.000
_cell.length_c   1.000
_cell.angle_alpha   90.00
_cell.angle_beta   90.00
_cell.angle_gamma   90.00
#
_symmetry.space_group_name_H-M   'P 1'
#
loop_
_entity.id
_entity.type
_entity.pdbx_description
1 polymer ?
#
loop_
_entity_poly.entity_id
_entity_poly.type
_entity_poly.pdbx_seq_one_letter_code
_entity_poly.pdbx_strand_id
1 'polypeptide(L)' 'MAKITSNVIAIGEKRLVTVPRPDNACKELLKRVNVTLPEVLPYRETHVATRKKLNSLRKRK' A
#
# COMPACT_ATOMS: atom_id res chain seq x y z
N MET A 1 10.74 -18.11 0.67
CA MET A 1 9.66 -17.26 0.11
C MET A 1 10.02 -15.81 0.38
N ALA A 2 10.24 -14.99 -0.66
CA ALA A 2 10.55 -13.58 -0.50
C ALA A 2 9.29 -12.82 -0.06
N LYS A 3 9.37 -12.11 1.07
CA LYS A 3 8.26 -11.30 1.60
C LYS A 3 8.27 -9.95 0.88
N ILE A 4 7.32 -9.73 -0.02
CA ILE A 4 7.14 -8.41 -0.65
C ILE A 4 6.67 -7.46 0.45
N THR A 5 7.55 -6.55 0.85
CA THR A 5 7.27 -5.53 1.87
C THR A 5 7.23 -4.17 1.20
N SER A 6 6.17 -3.41 1.45
CA SER A 6 6.01 -2.04 0.97
C SER A 6 6.18 -1.09 2.16
N ASN A 7 7.11 -0.15 2.05
CA ASN A 7 7.37 0.84 3.09
C ASN A 7 6.42 2.03 2.94
N VAL A 8 5.89 2.51 4.07
CA VAL A 8 5.10 3.74 4.11
C VAL A 8 6.06 4.90 4.39
N ILE A 9 6.09 5.89 3.50
CA ILE A 9 6.91 7.10 3.64
C ILE A 9 5.96 8.29 3.84
N ALA A 10 6.30 9.18 4.76
CA ALA A 10 5.64 10.47 4.90
C ALA A 10 6.41 11.52 4.09
N ILE A 11 5.75 12.16 3.12
CA ILE A 11 6.31 13.30 2.37
C ILE A 11 5.38 14.50 2.63
N GLY A 12 5.85 15.48 3.40
CA GLY A 12 5.03 16.57 3.91
C GLY A 12 3.87 16.07 4.77
N GLU A 13 2.65 16.50 4.49
CA GLU A 13 1.42 16.05 5.19
C GLU A 13 0.83 14.75 4.62
N LYS A 14 1.38 14.22 3.52
CA LYS A 14 0.81 13.08 2.80
C LYS A 14 1.59 11.80 3.09
N ARG A 15 0.85 10.72 3.37
CA ARG A 15 1.40 9.37 3.46
C ARG A 15 1.42 8.73 2.07
N LEU A 16 2.53 8.09 1.72
CA LEU A 16 2.76 7.41 0.45
C LEU A 16 3.28 6.00 0.72
N VAL A 17 3.04 5.08 -0.21
CA VAL A 17 3.60 3.73 -0.19
C VAL A 17 4.60 3.59 -1.32
N THR A 18 5.81 3.14 -1.00
CA THR A 18 6.79 2.77 -2.04
C THR A 18 6.38 1.49 -2.70
N VAL A 19 6.37 1.52 -4.03
CA VAL A 19 6.16 0.31 -4.82
C VAL A 19 7.47 -0.49 -4.83
N PRO A 20 7.43 -1.78 -4.44
CA PRO A 20 8.62 -2.61 -4.46
C PRO A 20 9.12 -2.77 -5.90
N ARG A 21 10.44 -2.73 -6.08
CA ARG A 21 11.05 -2.86 -7.41
C ARG A 21 10.80 -4.28 -7.95
N PRO A 22 10.32 -4.43 -9.18
CA PRO A 22 10.12 -5.74 -9.78
C PRO A 22 11.45 -6.45 -10.05
N ASP A 23 11.44 -7.78 -9.91
CA ASP A 23 12.54 -8.65 -10.34
C ASP A 23 12.75 -8.58 -11.85
N ASN A 24 13.91 -9.05 -12.33
CA ASN A 24 14.30 -8.97 -13.74
C ASN A 24 13.27 -9.64 -14.67
N ALA A 25 12.73 -10.80 -14.29
CA ALA A 25 11.68 -11.48 -15.05
C ALA A 25 10.37 -10.66 -15.11
N CYS A 26 9.96 -10.07 -13.99
CA CYS A 26 8.77 -9.22 -13.93
C CYS A 26 8.95 -7.93 -14.76
N LYS A 27 10.15 -7.36 -14.81
CA LYS A 27 10.45 -6.19 -15.66
C LYS A 27 10.25 -6.50 -17.14
N GLU A 28 10.67 -7.66 -17.62
CA GLU A 28 10.48 -8.05 -19.02
C GLU A 28 9.00 -8.23 -19.37
N LEU A 29 8.23 -8.84 -18.47
CA LEU A 29 6.78 -8.98 -18.65
C LEU A 29 6.08 -7.61 -18.69
N LEU A 30 6.44 -6.70 -17.79
CA LEU A 30 5.89 -5.34 -17.77
C LEU A 30 6.24 -4.55 -19.04
N LYS A 31 7.45 -4.72 -19.56
CA LYS A 31 7.85 -4.14 -20.86
C LYS A 31 7.01 -4.68 -22.01
N ARG A 32 6.75 -5.99 -22.06
CA ARG A 32 5.91 -6.60 -23.11
C ARG A 32 4.46 -6.09 -23.09
N VAL A 33 3.93 -5.79 -21.91
CA VAL A 33 2.56 -5.28 -21.73
C VAL A 33 2.52 -3.73 -21.77
N ASN A 34 3.67 -3.08 -21.97
CA ASN A 34 3.82 -1.63 -22.04
C ASN A 34 3.29 -0.88 -20.79
N VAL A 35 3.41 -1.51 -19.61
CA VAL A 35 2.97 -0.95 -18.33
C VAL A 35 4.14 -0.32 -17.60
N THR A 36 4.02 0.97 -17.29
CA THR A 36 4.95 1.69 -16.42
C THR A 36 4.46 1.63 -14.98
N LEU A 37 5.32 1.19 -14.06
CA LEU A 37 5.01 1.18 -12.63
C LEU A 37 5.50 2.48 -11.99
N PRO A 38 4.63 3.20 -11.25
CA PRO A 38 5.05 4.37 -10.51
C PRO A 38 5.93 3.98 -9.31
N GLU A 39 6.86 4.84 -8.93
CA GLU A 39 7.76 4.58 -7.79
C GLU A 39 7.04 4.69 -6.44
N VAL A 40 6.02 5.57 -6.38
CA VAL A 40 5.24 5.85 -5.18
C VAL A 40 3.75 5.88 -5.50
N LEU A 41 2.95 5.35 -4.57
CA LEU A 41 1.49 5.40 -4.62
C LEU A 41 0.93 6.17 -3.43
N PRO A 42 -0.16 6.94 -3.60
CA PRO A 42 -0.82 7.60 -2.49
C PRO A 42 -1.37 6.57 -1.50
N TYR A 43 -1.00 6.70 -0.22
CA TYR A 43 -1.53 5.84 0.82
C TYR A 43 -2.93 6.32 1.20
N ARG A 44 -3.93 5.47 0.98
CA ARG A 44 -5.28 5.64 1.56
C ARG A 44 -5.42 4.68 2.72
N GLU A 45 -5.39 5.22 3.93
CA GLU A 45 -5.64 4.43 5.14
C GLU A 45 -7.12 4.00 5.11
N THR A 46 -7.37 2.72 4.84
CA THR A 46 -8.73 2.19 4.81
C THR A 46 -9.22 1.97 6.24
N HIS A 47 -10.04 2.88 6.74
CA HIS A 47 -10.61 2.76 8.06
C HIS A 47 -11.74 1.72 8.09
N VAL A 48 -11.37 0.46 8.36
CA VAL A 48 -12.35 -0.63 8.50
C VAL A 48 -12.95 -0.60 9.92
N ALA A 49 -14.15 -0.02 10.00
CA ALA A 49 -14.97 -0.07 11.21
C ALA A 49 -15.85 -1.33 11.19
N THR A 50 -15.50 -2.33 11.98
CA THR A 50 -16.36 -3.51 12.18
C THR A 50 -17.42 -3.23 13.25
N ARG A 51 -18.58 -3.91 13.17
CA ARG A 51 -19.66 -3.80 14.18
C ARG A 51 -19.13 -4.02 15.61
N LYS A 52 -18.16 -4.93 15.79
CA LYS A 52 -17.46 -5.17 17.05
C LYS A 52 -16.65 -3.95 17.53
N LYS A 53 -15.85 -3.33 16.64
CA LYS A 53 -15.07 -2.11 16.94
C LYS A 53 -16.00 -0.94 17.32
N LEU A 54 -17.11 -0.76 16.60
CA LEU A 54 -18.08 0.30 16.88
C LEU A 54 -18.75 0.11 18.25
N ASN A 55 -19.16 -1.11 18.58
CA ASN A 55 -19.76 -1.42 19.88
C ASN A 55 -18.77 -1.26 21.04
N SER A 56 -17.50 -1.66 20.87
CA SER A 56 -16.48 -1.45 21.92
C SER A 56 -16.17 0.03 22.16
N LEU A 57 -16.18 0.86 21.10
CA LEU A 57 -15.98 2.30 21.21
C LEU A 57 -17.13 2.98 21.94
N ARG A 58 -18.38 2.61 21.64
CA ARG A 58 -19.57 3.18 22.30
C ARG A 58 -19.68 2.83 23.78
N LYS A 59 -19.22 1.65 24.19
CA LYS A 59 -19.25 1.21 25.62
C LYS A 59 -18.17 1.84 26.49
N ARG A 60 -17.15 2.46 25.89
CA ARG A 60 -16.05 3.14 26.61
C ARG A 60 -16.28 4.64 26.80
N LYS A 61 -17.36 5.17 26.23
CA LYS A 61 -17.81 6.57 26.39
C LYS A 61 -18.84 6.62 27.51
#